data_AF-A0A1S8WRR2-F1
#
_entry.id   AF-A0A1S8WRR2-F1
#
_cell.length_a   1.000
_cell.length_b   1.000
_cell.length_c   1.000
_cell.angle_alpha   90.00
_cell.angle_beta   90.00
_cell.angle_gamma   90.00
#
_symmetry.space_group_name_H-M   'P 1'
#
loop_
_entity.id
_entity.type
_entity.pdbx_description
1 polymer ?
#
loop_
_entity_poly.entity_id
_entity_poly.type
_entity_poly.pdbx_seq_one_letter_code
_entity_poly.pdbx_strand_id
1 'polypeptide(L)' 'MQRLGGSVIHFNESVSSLSKGETLSDTLRILASYCDCLVIRHPGKGEVQLAANSVLNRPIINAGSFSHD' A
#
# COMPACT_ATOMS: atom_id res chain seq x y z
N MET A 1 4.13 7.95 -12.59
CA MET A 1 3.13 9.00 -12.27
C MET A 1 3.43 10.33 -12.92
N GLN A 2 4.55 10.99 -12.63
CA GLN A 2 4.84 12.34 -13.14
C GLN A 2 4.80 12.49 -14.67
N ARG A 3 5.35 11.53 -15.42
CA ARG A 3 5.31 11.53 -16.90
C ARG A 3 3.90 11.41 -17.49
N LEU A 4 2.93 10.93 -16.72
CA LEU A 4 1.52 10.81 -17.10
C LEU A 4 0.67 11.94 -16.50
N GLY A 5 1.29 12.99 -15.93
CA GLY A 5 0.59 14.10 -15.28
C GLY A 5 0.02 13.80 -13.90
N GLY A 6 0.33 12.63 -13.31
CA GLY A 6 -0.15 12.24 -11.99
C GLY A 6 0.69 12.82 -10.85
N SER A 7 0.04 13.10 -9.71
CA SER A 7 0.69 13.46 -8.45
C SER A 7 1.09 12.22 -7.64
N VAL A 8 2.05 12.35 -6.72
CA VAL A 8 2.51 11.26 -5.86
C VAL A 8 2.43 11.71 -4.41
N ILE A 9 1.69 10.96 -3.60
CA ILE A 9 1.72 11.06 -2.14
C ILE A 9 2.70 10.03 -1.64
N HIS A 10 3.84 10.48 -1.12
CA HIS A 10 4.84 9.58 -0.54
C HIS A 10 4.41 9.17 0.87
N PHE A 11 4.35 7.86 1.10
CA PHE A 11 4.08 7.26 2.40
C PHE A 11 5.28 6.43 2.82
N ASN A 12 5.83 6.70 4.00
CA ASN A 12 6.96 5.95 4.56
C ASN A 12 6.50 5.25 5.84
N GLU A 13 6.64 3.93 5.85
CA GLU A 13 6.23 3.05 6.95
C GLU A 13 6.90 3.41 8.28
N SER A 14 8.18 3.81 8.23
CA SER A 14 9.02 4.08 9.41
C SER A 14 8.55 5.26 10.27
N VAL A 15 7.66 6.09 9.73
CA VAL A 15 7.07 7.26 10.42
C VAL A 15 5.55 7.16 10.59
N SER A 16 4.94 6.07 10.11
CA SER A 16 3.49 5.93 10.09
C SER A 16 2.94 5.06 11.23
N SER A 17 1.62 5.12 11.43
CA SER A 17 0.86 4.36 12.43
C SER A 17 1.00 2.83 12.33
N LEU A 18 1.59 2.29 11.26
CA LEU A 18 2.02 0.88 11.21
C LEU A 18 2.96 0.51 12.39
N SER A 19 3.76 1.46 12.86
CA SER A 19 4.62 1.31 14.04
C SER A 19 3.83 1.19 15.37
N LYS A 20 2.54 1.56 15.37
CA LYS A 20 1.65 1.53 16.55
C LYS A 20 0.79 0.26 16.61
N GLY A 21 0.97 -0.67 15.66
CA GLY A 21 0.22 -1.93 15.62
C GLY A 21 -1.09 -1.88 14.84
N GLU A 22 -1.34 -0.83 14.06
CA GLU A 22 -2.41 -0.86 13.05
C GLU A 22 -2.05 -1.82 11.92
N THR A 23 -3.05 -2.49 11.34
CA THR A 23 -2.83 -3.43 10.26
C THR A 23 -2.53 -2.70 8.94
N LEU A 24 -1.76 -3.34 8.07
CA LEU A 24 -1.53 -2.86 6.70
C LEU A 24 -2.86 -2.63 5.98
N SER A 25 -3.83 -3.52 6.14
CA SER A 25 -5.17 -3.41 5.57
C SER A 25 -5.90 -2.11 5.98
N ASP A 26 -5.89 -1.76 7.26
CA ASP A 26 -6.56 -0.54 7.74
C ASP A 26 -5.87 0.72 7.21
N THR A 27 -4.53 0.71 7.21
CA THR A 27 -3.74 1.80 6.63
C THR A 27 -4.07 1.99 5.15
N LEU A 28 -4.16 0.90 4.38
CA LEU A 28 -4.49 0.97 2.96
C LEU A 28 -5.92 1.45 2.70
N ARG A 29 -6.91 1.11 3.53
CA ARG A 29 -8.27 1.65 3.39
C ARG A 29 -8.29 3.17 3.52
N ILE A 30 -7.53 3.69 4.48
CA ILE A 30 -7.40 5.14 4.68
C ILE A 30 -6.71 5.76 3.47
N LEU A 31 -5.53 5.25 3.08
CA LEU A 31 -4.78 5.76 1.92
C LEU A 31 -5.60 5.68 0.61
N ALA A 32 -6.37 4.61 0.44
CA ALA A 32 -7.27 4.44 -0.69
C ALA A 32 -8.43 5.44 -0.72
N SER A 33 -8.64 6.26 0.30
CA SER A 33 -9.56 7.40 0.20
C SER A 33 -8.90 8.63 -0.44
N TYR A 34 -7.56 8.68 -0.50
CA TYR A 34 -6.79 9.86 -0.95
C TYR A 34 -6.17 9.73 -2.34
N CYS A 35 -6.07 8.54 -2.94
CA CYS A 35 -5.37 8.33 -4.21
C CYS A 35 -6.04 7.30 -5.13
N ASP A 36 -6.07 7.55 -6.44
CA ASP A 36 -6.75 6.68 -7.41
C ASP A 36 -6.09 5.32 -7.63
N CYS A 37 -4.84 5.15 -7.23
CA CYS A 37 -4.17 3.85 -7.17
C CYS A 37 -3.12 3.85 -6.06
N LEU A 38 -2.77 2.66 -5.58
CA LEU A 38 -1.73 2.47 -4.59
C LEU A 38 -0.60 1.63 -5.16
N VAL A 39 0.64 2.04 -4.85
CA VAL A 39 1.84 1.26 -5.12
C VAL A 39 2.42 0.85 -3.77
N ILE A 40 2.56 -0.45 -3.55
CA ILE A 40 2.92 -1.00 -2.24
C ILE A 40 4.20 -1.81 -2.36
N ARG A 41 5.15 -1.54 -1.48
CA ARG A 41 6.32 -2.36 -1.25
C ARG A 41 6.36 -2.70 0.22
N HIS A 42 6.27 -3.98 0.55
CA HIS A 42 6.21 -4.45 1.94
C HIS A 42 6.99 -5.78 2.07
N PRO A 43 7.86 -5.95 3.07
CA PRO A 43 8.64 -7.17 3.23
C PRO A 43 7.81 -8.40 3.64
N GLY A 44 6.56 -8.25 4.08
CA GLY A 44 5.70 -9.37 4.48
C GLY A 44 5.26 -10.27 3.31
N LYS A 45 5.44 -11.59 3.46
CA LYS A 45 4.99 -12.60 2.48
C LYS A 45 3.46 -12.67 2.48
N GLY A 46 2.84 -12.45 1.32
CA GLY A 46 1.38 -12.53 1.16
C GLY A 46 0.59 -11.36 1.74
N GLU A 47 1.21 -10.46 2.52
CA GLU A 47 0.51 -9.33 3.13
C GLU A 47 0.00 -8.32 2.10
N VAL A 48 0.77 -8.06 1.03
CA VAL A 48 0.31 -7.17 -0.06
C VAL A 48 -0.96 -7.72 -0.71
N GLN A 49 -1.06 -9.04 -0.89
CA GLN A 49 -2.24 -9.69 -1.48
C GLN A 49 -3.44 -9.64 -0.53
N LEU A 50 -3.23 -9.93 0.76
CA LEU A 50 -4.27 -9.86 1.78
C LEU A 50 -4.80 -8.44 1.93
N ALA A 51 -3.90 -7.46 1.98
CA ALA A 51 -4.26 -6.06 2.11
C ALA A 51 -4.93 -5.54 0.83
N ALA A 52 -4.54 -6.06 -0.35
CA ALA A 52 -5.24 -5.76 -1.60
C ALA A 52 -6.69 -6.23 -1.61
N ASN A 53 -6.99 -7.40 -1.05
CA ASN A 53 -8.36 -7.89 -0.90
C ASN A 53 -9.20 -7.04 0.08
N SER A 54 -8.57 -6.24 0.94
CA SER A 54 -9.25 -5.40 1.93
C SER A 54 -9.68 -4.03 1.39
N VAL A 55 -9.14 -3.62 0.24
CA VAL A 55 -9.42 -2.35 -0.43
C VAL A 55 -10.26 -2.62 -1.67
N LEU A 56 -11.50 -2.15 -1.65
CA LEU A 56 -12.41 -2.27 -2.78
C LEU A 56 -12.23 -1.06 -3.71
N ASN A 57 -12.40 -1.28 -5.01
CA ASN A 57 -12.54 -0.26 -6.06
C ASN A 57 -11.28 0.57 -6.41
N ARG A 58 -10.11 0.31 -5.82
CA ARG A 58 -8.85 0.98 -6.21
C ARG A 58 -7.79 -0.03 -6.64
N PRO A 59 -7.14 0.15 -7.81
CA PRO A 59 -6.07 -0.74 -8.26
C PRO A 59 -4.85 -0.63 -7.34
N ILE A 60 -4.28 -1.79 -7.03
CA ILE A 60 -3.07 -1.93 -6.21
C ILE A 60 -1.97 -2.55 -7.06
N ILE A 61 -0.80 -1.91 -7.06
CA ILE A 61 0.39 -2.33 -7.78
C ILE A 61 1.40 -2.86 -6.76
N ASN A 62 1.72 -4.15 -6.85
CA ASN A 62 2.78 -4.76 -6.04
C ASN A 62 4.15 -4.34 -6.60
N ALA A 63 4.90 -3.55 -5.84
CA ALA A 63 6.24 -3.07 -6.16
C ALA A 63 7.35 -3.84 -5.41
N GLY A 64 7.01 -4.96 -4.79
CA GLY A 64 7.94 -5.86 -4.11
C GLY A 64 7.35 -6.39 -2.82
N SER A 65 7.22 -7.71 -2.76
CA SER A 65 6.94 -8.48 -1.54
C SER A 65 8.00 -9.54 -1.37
N PHE A 66 8.38 -9.89 -0.15
CA PHE A 66 9.31 -10.99 0.07
C PHE A 66 8.68 -12.30 -0.45
N SER A 67 9.35 -12.94 -1.40
CA SER A 67 8.87 -14.11 -2.13
C SER A 67 9.86 -15.27 -2.07
N HIS A 68 10.50 -15.47 -0.91
CA HIS A 68 11.39 -16.62 -0.69
C HIS A 68 10.70 -17.72 0.13
N ASP A 69 11.08 -18.97 -0.18
CA ASP A 69 10.87 -20.15 0.65
C ASP A 69 11.49 -19.95 2.04
#